data_AF-A0A1Y5E2N4-F1
#
_entry.id   AF-A0A1Y5E2N4-F1
#
_cell.length_a   1.000
_cell.length_b   1.000
_cell.length_c   1.000
_cell.angle_alpha   90.00
_cell.angle_beta   90.00
_cell.angle_gamma   90.00
#
_symmetry.space_group_name_H-M   'P 1'
#
loop_
_entity.id
_entity.type
_entity.pdbx_description
1 polymer ?
#
loop_
_entity_poly.entity_id
_entity_poly.type
_entity_poly.pdbx_seq_one_letter_code
_entity_poly.pdbx_strand_id
1 'polypeptide(L)'
;MRVSLYEIATTLRKASIGSGLPVGLADDIGEAAKWLAVRECDCVDPVLTAIVAGMSTVEMHVSDEGTLVFPDARIAVCGPSVIDLLVGEARYNEAYLINADSALLMIGIAGVVAEHHGMEFQFCFSNGAKAQVTADELVTQGEMPSSNCDIALTCRKTDVTQSKPSIPIQGVKVAIEAWRQAENLAAKTYVPESKKSRTGGAGAGLTDND
;
A
#
# COMPACT_ATOMS: atom_id res chain seq x y z
N MET A 1 14.38 7.24 -12.92
CA MET A 1 15.57 6.74 -12.19
C MET A 1 15.42 5.25 -11.90
N ARG A 2 16.43 4.59 -11.33
CA ARG A 2 16.33 3.20 -10.85
C ARG A 2 16.59 3.15 -9.35
N VAL A 3 15.77 2.38 -8.64
CA VAL A 3 15.84 2.18 -7.18
C VAL A 3 15.67 0.71 -6.85
N SER A 4 16.18 0.27 -5.72
CA SER A 4 15.99 -1.09 -5.21
C SER A 4 14.58 -1.29 -4.62
N LEU A 5 14.15 -2.55 -4.51
CA LEU A 5 12.91 -2.91 -3.81
C LEU A 5 12.90 -2.43 -2.36
N TYR A 6 14.06 -2.49 -1.70
CA TYR A 6 14.22 -2.02 -0.33
C TYR A 6 14.05 -0.50 -0.23
N GLU A 7 14.61 0.26 -1.19
CA GLU A 7 14.40 1.70 -1.27
C GLU A 7 12.93 2.05 -1.50
N ILE A 8 12.24 1.33 -2.38
CA ILE A 8 10.79 1.50 -2.61
C ILE A 8 10.02 1.34 -1.30
N ALA A 9 10.14 0.17 -0.66
CA ALA A 9 9.39 -0.15 0.55
C ALA A 9 9.68 0.87 1.67
N THR A 10 10.96 1.15 1.94
CA THR A 10 11.35 2.04 3.04
C THR A 10 11.01 3.50 2.77
N THR A 11 11.16 3.98 1.54
CA THR A 11 10.85 5.37 1.17
C THR A 11 9.36 5.62 1.21
N LEU A 12 8.54 4.73 0.63
CA LEU A 12 7.09 4.89 0.61
C LEU A 12 6.47 4.70 2.00
N ARG A 13 6.98 3.76 2.81
CA ARG A 13 6.64 3.67 4.24
C ARG A 13 6.90 4.99 4.97
N LYS A 14 8.08 5.58 4.79
CA LYS A 14 8.40 6.89 5.41
C LYS A 14 7.53 8.01 4.85
N ALA A 15 7.24 7.99 3.55
CA ALA A 15 6.35 8.96 2.92
C ALA A 15 4.94 8.90 3.52
N SER A 16 4.40 7.70 3.74
CA SER A 16 3.13 7.48 4.43
C SER A 16 3.13 8.06 5.84
N ILE A 17 4.18 7.79 6.63
CA ILE A 17 4.30 8.40 7.98
C ILE A 17 4.39 9.92 7.89
N GLY A 18 5.20 10.43 6.95
CA GLY A 18 5.38 11.86 6.72
C GLY A 18 4.13 12.57 6.17
N SER A 19 3.17 11.84 5.60
CA SER A 19 1.84 12.37 5.24
C SER A 19 0.84 12.32 6.41
N GLY A 20 1.22 11.71 7.54
CA GLY A 20 0.42 11.64 8.76
C GLY A 20 -0.30 10.31 8.98
N LEU A 21 -0.01 9.28 8.18
CA LEU A 21 -0.58 7.94 8.39
C LEU A 21 0.07 7.24 9.61
N PRO A 22 -0.71 6.45 10.38
CA PRO A 22 -0.18 5.55 11.40
C PRO A 22 0.88 4.59 10.85
N VAL A 23 1.82 4.20 11.73
CA VAL A 23 2.96 3.34 11.36
C VAL A 23 2.49 1.98 10.81
N GLY A 24 1.43 1.39 11.36
CA GLY A 24 0.88 0.11 10.87
C GLY A 24 0.44 0.18 9.41
N LEU A 25 -0.40 1.17 9.06
CA LEU A 25 -0.82 1.40 7.67
C LEU A 25 0.38 1.69 6.75
N ALA A 26 1.38 2.43 7.27
CA ALA A 26 2.58 2.72 6.51
C ALA A 26 3.44 1.46 6.23
N ASP A 27 3.48 0.50 7.14
CA ASP A 27 4.16 -0.79 6.94
C ASP A 27 3.47 -1.57 5.81
N ASP A 28 2.13 -1.69 5.85
CA ASP A 28 1.34 -2.38 4.83
C ASP A 28 1.51 -1.74 3.45
N ILE A 29 1.50 -0.41 3.37
CA ILE A 29 1.68 0.33 2.12
C ILE A 29 3.08 0.11 1.52
N GLY A 30 4.12 0.10 2.35
CA GLY A 30 5.49 -0.16 1.90
C GLY A 30 5.64 -1.56 1.30
N GLU A 31 5.04 -2.56 1.93
CA GLU A 31 5.02 -3.94 1.45
C GLU A 31 4.17 -4.09 0.18
N ALA A 32 3.00 -3.46 0.11
CA ALA A 32 2.16 -3.43 -1.09
C ALA A 32 2.90 -2.83 -2.30
N ALA A 33 3.61 -1.72 -2.10
CA ALA A 33 4.40 -1.10 -3.15
C ALA A 33 5.52 -2.03 -3.65
N LYS A 34 6.21 -2.71 -2.74
CA LYS A 34 7.23 -3.71 -3.09
C LYS A 34 6.63 -4.87 -3.87
N TRP A 35 5.46 -5.35 -3.47
CA TRP A 35 4.76 -6.45 -4.14
C TRP A 35 4.38 -6.10 -5.59
N LEU A 36 3.91 -4.87 -5.82
CA LEU A 36 3.63 -4.33 -7.16
C LEU A 36 4.92 -4.18 -7.98
N ALA A 37 5.99 -3.70 -7.36
CA ALA A 37 7.25 -3.45 -8.03
C ALA A 37 7.92 -4.72 -8.58
N VAL A 38 7.78 -5.85 -7.86
CA VAL A 38 8.24 -7.17 -8.32
C VAL A 38 7.50 -7.61 -9.59
N ARG A 39 6.27 -7.15 -9.78
CA ARG A 39 5.39 -7.47 -10.91
C ARG A 39 5.40 -6.40 -12.00
N GLU A 40 6.44 -5.55 -12.00
CA GLU A 40 6.65 -4.48 -12.98
C GLU A 40 5.47 -3.49 -13.10
N CYS A 41 4.63 -3.42 -12.07
CA CYS A 41 3.54 -2.46 -11.99
C CYS A 41 4.05 -1.12 -11.44
N ASP A 42 3.31 -0.05 -11.75
CA ASP A 42 3.54 1.21 -11.06
C ASP A 42 3.28 1.04 -9.56
N CYS A 43 4.28 1.40 -8.77
CA CYS A 43 4.32 1.22 -7.32
C CYS A 43 4.52 2.54 -6.58
N VAL A 44 4.66 3.67 -7.28
CA VAL A 44 4.95 4.97 -6.66
C VAL A 44 3.75 5.91 -6.79
N ASP A 45 3.28 6.20 -8.00
CA ASP A 45 2.20 7.19 -8.20
C ASP A 45 0.86 6.77 -7.57
N PRO A 46 0.43 5.49 -7.64
CA PRO A 46 -0.79 5.05 -6.96
C PRO A 46 -0.71 5.14 -5.44
N VAL A 47 0.49 4.96 -4.87
CA VAL A 47 0.74 5.11 -3.44
C VAL A 47 0.69 6.59 -3.07
N LEU A 48 1.41 7.44 -3.81
CA LEU A 48 1.43 8.89 -3.58
C LEU A 48 0.01 9.48 -3.64
N THR A 49 -0.79 9.06 -4.62
CA THR A 49 -2.20 9.48 -4.76
C THR A 49 -2.99 9.20 -3.47
N ALA A 50 -2.89 7.98 -2.94
CA ALA A 50 -3.62 7.58 -1.74
C ALA A 50 -3.09 8.26 -0.45
N ILE A 51 -1.78 8.38 -0.28
CA ILE A 51 -1.22 8.92 0.98
C ILE A 51 -1.29 10.45 1.06
N VAL A 52 -1.32 11.15 -0.09
CA VAL A 52 -1.49 12.62 -0.15
C VAL A 52 -2.92 13.03 0.19
N ALA A 53 -3.90 12.15 -0.03
CA ALA A 53 -5.28 12.37 0.43
C ALA A 53 -5.37 12.47 1.97
N GLY A 54 -4.40 11.87 2.68
CA GLY A 54 -4.27 11.95 4.13
C GLY A 54 -5.26 11.07 4.90
N MET A 55 -5.24 11.18 6.23
CA MET A 55 -6.21 10.50 7.08
C MET A 55 -7.60 11.10 6.90
N SER A 56 -8.60 10.22 6.79
CA SER A 56 -10.01 10.59 6.81
C SER A 56 -10.80 9.53 7.57
N THR A 57 -11.98 9.91 8.04
CA THR A 57 -12.95 8.92 8.52
C THR A 57 -13.53 8.21 7.31
N VAL A 58 -13.37 6.89 7.24
CA VAL A 58 -14.00 6.05 6.23
C VAL A 58 -15.18 5.33 6.88
N GLU A 59 -16.34 5.42 6.23
CA GLU A 59 -17.53 4.70 6.67
C GLU A 59 -17.53 3.27 6.12
N MET A 60 -18.13 2.36 6.88
CA MET A 60 -18.37 0.99 6.43
C MET A 60 -19.76 0.56 6.90
N HIS A 61 -20.49 -0.09 6.02
CA HIS A 61 -21.72 -0.78 6.34
C HIS A 61 -21.79 -2.12 5.62
N VAL A 62 -22.70 -2.98 6.06
CA VAL A 62 -22.99 -4.25 5.39
C VAL A 62 -24.31 -4.08 4.65
N SER A 63 -24.37 -4.46 3.37
CA SER A 63 -25.62 -4.45 2.60
C SER A 63 -26.57 -5.55 3.09
N ASP A 64 -27.84 -5.49 2.66
CA ASP A 64 -28.83 -6.55 2.94
C ASP A 64 -28.39 -7.93 2.38
N GLU A 65 -27.55 -7.92 1.34
CA GLU A 65 -27.01 -9.13 0.69
C GLU A 65 -25.73 -9.65 1.38
N GLY A 66 -25.26 -8.97 2.43
CA GLY A 66 -24.08 -9.38 3.19
C GLY A 66 -22.74 -8.91 2.60
N THR A 67 -22.76 -7.97 1.64
CA THR A 67 -21.56 -7.38 1.05
C THR A 67 -21.05 -6.23 1.92
N LEU A 68 -19.74 -6.17 2.16
CA LEU A 68 -19.12 -5.03 2.84
C LEU A 68 -19.10 -3.83 1.88
N VAL A 69 -19.59 -2.67 2.29
CA VAL A 69 -19.63 -1.47 1.46
C VAL A 69 -18.84 -0.35 2.12
N PHE A 70 -17.91 0.23 1.36
CA PHE A 70 -17.04 1.34 1.77
C PHE A 70 -17.26 2.54 0.84
N PRO A 71 -18.10 3.52 1.22
CA PRO A 71 -18.25 4.77 0.50
C PRO A 71 -16.97 5.62 0.55
N ASP A 72 -16.67 6.33 -0.55
CA ASP A 72 -15.53 7.25 -0.68
C ASP A 72 -14.20 6.64 -0.20
N ALA A 73 -13.91 5.43 -0.70
CA ALA A 73 -12.86 4.58 -0.17
C ALA A 73 -11.45 5.19 -0.33
N ARG A 74 -10.83 5.52 0.81
CA ARG A 74 -9.42 5.93 0.89
C ARG A 74 -8.55 4.74 1.14
N ILE A 75 -7.93 4.21 0.08
CA ILE A 75 -7.32 2.89 0.11
C ILE A 75 -6.17 2.80 1.10
N ALA A 76 -5.38 3.87 1.26
CA ALA A 76 -4.33 3.92 2.28
C ALA A 76 -4.86 3.82 3.73
N VAL A 77 -6.15 4.11 3.96
CA VAL A 77 -6.79 4.13 5.27
C VAL A 77 -7.65 2.87 5.49
N CYS A 78 -8.50 2.51 4.52
CA CYS A 78 -9.44 1.40 4.68
C CYS A 78 -8.98 0.09 4.03
N GLY A 79 -8.01 0.12 3.10
CA GLY A 79 -7.58 -1.05 2.33
C GLY A 79 -7.18 -2.24 3.20
N PRO A 80 -6.31 -2.07 4.22
CA PRO A 80 -5.97 -3.18 5.12
C PRO A 80 -7.19 -3.75 5.85
N SER A 81 -8.08 -2.89 6.37
CA SER A 81 -9.31 -3.34 7.04
C SER A 81 -10.28 -4.06 6.11
N VAL A 82 -10.39 -3.65 4.85
CA VAL A 82 -11.17 -4.37 3.83
C VAL A 82 -10.66 -5.80 3.70
N ILE A 83 -9.34 -5.99 3.57
CA ILE A 83 -8.74 -7.32 3.42
C ILE A 83 -8.86 -8.14 4.72
N ASP A 84 -8.62 -7.54 5.89
CA ASP A 84 -8.76 -8.22 7.17
C ASP A 84 -10.17 -8.79 7.37
N LEU A 85 -11.20 -8.01 7.00
CA LEU A 85 -12.59 -8.45 7.09
C LEU A 85 -12.95 -9.54 6.09
N LEU A 86 -12.36 -9.52 4.88
CA LEU A 86 -12.57 -10.54 3.85
C LEU A 86 -11.87 -11.87 4.15
N VAL A 87 -10.68 -11.81 4.76
CA VAL A 87 -9.87 -13.01 5.06
C VAL A 87 -10.15 -13.56 6.45
N GLY A 88 -10.77 -12.75 7.33
CA GLY A 88 -11.13 -13.12 8.69
C GLY A 88 -12.19 -14.21 8.82
N GLU A 89 -12.50 -14.57 10.07
CA GLU A 89 -13.49 -15.62 10.37
C GLU A 89 -14.95 -15.18 10.15
N ALA A 90 -15.18 -13.86 10.09
CA ALA A 90 -16.44 -13.28 9.69
C ALA A 90 -16.59 -13.50 8.18
N ARG A 91 -17.53 -14.35 7.77
CA ARG A 91 -17.68 -14.93 6.41
C ARG A 91 -18.04 -13.93 5.30
N TYR A 92 -17.38 -12.79 5.21
CA TYR A 92 -17.51 -11.87 4.09
C TYR A 92 -16.62 -12.33 2.95
N ASN A 93 -17.20 -12.61 1.79
CA ASN A 93 -16.43 -13.00 0.61
C ASN A 93 -16.41 -11.90 -0.46
N GLU A 94 -17.10 -10.79 -0.20
CA GLU A 94 -17.27 -9.68 -1.12
C GLU A 94 -17.23 -8.33 -0.41
N ALA A 95 -16.56 -7.37 -1.06
CA ALA A 95 -16.54 -5.97 -0.69
C ALA A 95 -16.77 -5.09 -1.92
N TYR A 96 -17.46 -3.98 -1.72
CA TYR A 96 -17.70 -2.95 -2.72
C TYR A 96 -17.17 -1.61 -2.21
N LEU A 97 -16.15 -1.09 -2.89
CA LEU A 97 -15.51 0.18 -2.56
C LEU A 97 -15.96 1.20 -3.59
N ILE A 98 -16.62 2.27 -3.14
CA ILE A 98 -17.16 3.31 -4.00
C ILE A 98 -16.17 4.46 -4.05
N ASN A 99 -15.94 5.01 -5.24
CA ASN A 99 -15.05 6.16 -5.44
C ASN A 99 -13.65 5.95 -4.83
N ALA A 100 -13.07 4.76 -5.04
CA ALA A 100 -11.76 4.40 -4.54
C ALA A 100 -10.67 5.25 -5.19
N ASP A 101 -9.75 5.75 -4.38
CA ASP A 101 -8.69 6.66 -4.82
C ASP A 101 -7.48 5.98 -5.49
N SER A 102 -7.28 4.67 -5.28
CA SER A 102 -6.13 3.96 -5.86
C SER A 102 -6.38 2.46 -6.04
N ALA A 103 -6.69 2.05 -7.28
CA ALA A 103 -6.89 0.63 -7.62
C ALA A 103 -5.61 -0.20 -7.46
N LEU A 104 -4.47 0.31 -7.94
CA LEU A 104 -3.21 -0.41 -7.87
C LEU A 104 -2.73 -0.59 -6.42
N LEU A 105 -2.92 0.39 -5.53
CA LEU A 105 -2.61 0.20 -4.12
C LEU A 105 -3.50 -0.89 -3.50
N MET A 106 -4.80 -0.91 -3.82
CA MET A 106 -5.71 -1.93 -3.32
C MET A 106 -5.29 -3.34 -3.80
N ILE A 107 -4.89 -3.46 -5.06
CA ILE A 107 -4.30 -4.68 -5.63
C ILE A 107 -3.03 -5.08 -4.87
N GLY A 108 -2.14 -4.13 -4.59
CA GLY A 108 -0.88 -4.39 -3.86
C GLY A 108 -1.12 -4.91 -2.45
N ILE A 109 -2.06 -4.31 -1.70
CA ILE A 109 -2.43 -4.75 -0.35
C ILE A 109 -3.00 -6.18 -0.40
N ALA A 110 -3.92 -6.46 -1.32
CA ALA A 110 -4.46 -7.80 -1.52
C ALA A 110 -3.37 -8.82 -1.91
N GLY A 111 -2.40 -8.39 -2.73
CA GLY A 111 -1.28 -9.21 -3.17
C GLY A 111 -0.37 -9.68 -2.03
N VAL A 112 -0.03 -8.78 -1.10
CA VAL A 112 0.73 -9.14 0.10
C VAL A 112 -0.01 -10.21 0.91
N VAL A 113 -1.32 -10.05 1.09
CA VAL A 113 -2.13 -11.03 1.83
C VAL A 113 -2.31 -12.33 1.06
N ALA A 114 -2.46 -12.29 -0.27
CA ALA A 114 -2.49 -13.47 -1.13
C ALA A 114 -1.23 -14.32 -0.97
N GLU A 115 -0.06 -13.66 -0.96
CA GLU A 115 1.23 -14.30 -0.78
C GLU A 115 1.35 -14.97 0.59
N HIS A 116 0.95 -14.30 1.67
CA HIS A 116 1.11 -14.83 3.04
C HIS A 116 0.04 -15.83 3.48
N HIS A 117 -1.18 -15.73 2.96
CA HIS A 117 -2.34 -16.47 3.47
C HIS A 117 -2.95 -17.47 2.48
N GLY A 118 -2.40 -17.62 1.28
CA GLY A 118 -2.95 -18.54 0.27
C GLY A 118 -4.34 -18.13 -0.18
N MET A 119 -4.51 -16.83 -0.45
CA MET A 119 -5.77 -16.25 -0.92
C MET A 119 -5.68 -15.92 -2.41
N GLU A 120 -6.82 -15.96 -3.07
CA GLU A 120 -7.03 -15.38 -4.39
C GLU A 120 -8.05 -14.26 -4.28
N PHE A 121 -7.77 -13.14 -4.94
CA PHE A 121 -8.67 -12.00 -5.03
C PHE A 121 -9.03 -11.70 -6.48
N GLN A 122 -10.30 -11.35 -6.72
CA GLN A 122 -10.79 -10.89 -8.01
C GLN A 122 -11.37 -9.50 -7.89
N PHE A 123 -10.97 -8.63 -8.80
CA PHE A 123 -11.35 -7.23 -8.88
C PHE A 123 -12.11 -6.98 -10.18
N CYS A 124 -13.25 -6.32 -10.08
CA CYS A 124 -13.93 -5.68 -11.21
C CYS A 124 -14.03 -4.18 -10.95
N PHE A 125 -13.61 -3.38 -11.92
CA PHE A 125 -13.59 -1.93 -11.83
C PHE A 125 -14.75 -1.30 -12.62
N SER A 126 -15.24 -0.14 -12.19
CA SER A 126 -16.35 0.56 -12.87
C SER A 126 -16.04 0.97 -14.32
N ASN A 127 -14.76 1.09 -14.70
CA ASN A 127 -14.33 1.33 -16.08
C ASN A 127 -14.33 0.06 -16.96
N GLY A 128 -14.75 -1.10 -16.42
CA GLY A 128 -14.80 -2.38 -17.09
C GLY A 128 -13.51 -3.20 -17.04
N ALA A 129 -12.43 -2.64 -16.48
CA ALA A 129 -11.19 -3.38 -16.28
C ALA A 129 -11.34 -4.43 -15.18
N LYS A 130 -10.44 -5.43 -15.17
CA LYS A 130 -10.42 -6.51 -14.18
C LYS A 130 -9.01 -6.85 -13.75
N ALA A 131 -8.86 -7.33 -12.52
CA ALA A 131 -7.62 -7.89 -12.04
C ALA A 131 -7.88 -9.18 -11.25
N GLN A 132 -6.97 -10.14 -11.37
CA GLN A 132 -6.91 -11.35 -10.56
C GLN A 132 -5.56 -11.39 -9.87
N VAL A 133 -5.58 -11.57 -8.55
CA VAL A 133 -4.39 -11.59 -7.70
C VAL A 133 -4.32 -12.93 -7.01
N THR A 134 -3.18 -13.61 -7.19
CA THR A 134 -2.81 -14.81 -6.44
C THR A 134 -1.51 -14.55 -5.69
N ALA A 135 -1.00 -15.55 -4.97
CA ALA A 135 0.29 -15.47 -4.29
C ALA A 135 1.43 -15.07 -5.26
N ASP A 136 1.39 -15.58 -6.49
CA ASP A 136 2.52 -15.48 -7.42
C ASP A 136 2.22 -14.54 -8.59
N GLU A 137 0.95 -14.42 -9.00
CA GLU A 137 0.57 -13.74 -10.23
C GLU A 137 -0.38 -12.57 -10.01
N LEU A 138 -0.22 -11.55 -10.85
CA LEU A 138 -1.20 -10.51 -11.10
C LEU A 138 -1.57 -10.57 -12.58
N VAL A 139 -2.82 -10.94 -12.86
CA VAL A 139 -3.36 -10.93 -14.21
C VAL A 139 -4.32 -9.75 -14.33
N THR A 140 -4.10 -8.89 -15.32
CA THR A 140 -4.95 -7.71 -15.58
C THR A 140 -5.61 -7.80 -16.95
N GLN A 141 -6.83 -7.28 -17.05
CA GLN A 141 -7.56 -7.12 -18.29
C GLN A 141 -8.10 -5.70 -18.39
N GLY A 142 -7.77 -5.01 -19.48
CA GLY A 142 -8.10 -3.59 -19.64
C GLY A 142 -7.12 -2.67 -18.93
N GLU A 143 -7.35 -1.36 -19.04
CA GLU A 143 -6.51 -0.33 -18.41
C GLU A 143 -6.92 -0.15 -16.95
N MET A 144 -5.98 -0.36 -16.02
CA MET A 144 -6.24 -0.19 -14.60
C MET A 144 -6.52 1.29 -14.30
N PRO A 145 -7.64 1.63 -13.63
CA PRO A 145 -7.95 3.01 -13.29
C PRO A 145 -6.92 3.55 -12.29
N SER A 146 -6.52 4.82 -12.47
CA SER A 146 -5.56 5.46 -11.57
C SER A 146 -6.20 5.95 -10.26
N SER A 147 -7.45 6.41 -10.30
CA SER A 147 -8.22 6.92 -9.15
C SER A 147 -9.71 7.06 -9.47
N ASN A 148 -10.52 7.38 -8.44
CA ASN A 148 -11.95 7.67 -8.50
C ASN A 148 -12.75 6.59 -9.24
N CYS A 149 -12.54 5.33 -8.87
CA CYS A 149 -13.18 4.19 -9.49
C CYS A 149 -13.92 3.34 -8.45
N ASP A 150 -15.02 2.72 -8.84
CA ASP A 150 -15.66 1.73 -7.97
C ASP A 150 -14.98 0.37 -8.16
N ILE A 151 -14.80 -0.34 -7.07
CA ILE A 151 -14.12 -1.64 -7.02
C ILE A 151 -15.07 -2.65 -6.40
N ALA A 152 -15.48 -3.64 -7.18
CA ALA A 152 -16.04 -4.88 -6.67
C ALA A 152 -14.92 -5.88 -6.44
N LEU A 153 -14.77 -6.34 -5.21
CA LEU A 153 -13.71 -7.23 -4.75
C LEU A 153 -14.33 -8.50 -4.19
N THR A 154 -13.87 -9.66 -4.65
CA THR A 154 -14.20 -10.96 -4.06
C THR A 154 -12.92 -11.70 -3.68
N CYS A 155 -13.01 -12.57 -2.69
CA CYS A 155 -11.88 -13.41 -2.28
C CYS A 155 -12.28 -14.87 -2.08
N ARG A 156 -11.30 -15.77 -2.26
CA ARG A 156 -11.43 -17.18 -1.90
C ARG A 156 -10.10 -17.75 -1.43
N LYS A 157 -10.15 -18.77 -0.58
CA LYS A 157 -8.96 -19.59 -0.28
C LYS A 157 -8.55 -20.40 -1.49
N THR A 158 -7.25 -20.58 -1.67
CA THR A 158 -6.67 -21.45 -2.70
C THR A 158 -5.75 -22.48 -2.05
N ASP A 159 -5.80 -23.72 -2.58
CA ASP A 159 -4.92 -24.82 -2.15
C ASP A 159 -3.55 -24.77 -2.84
N VAL A 160 -3.29 -23.73 -3.66
CA VAL A 160 -2.02 -23.58 -4.39
C VAL A 160 -0.90 -23.27 -3.40
N THR A 161 0.07 -24.16 -3.32
CA THR A 161 1.32 -23.95 -2.58
C THR A 161 2.13 -22.83 -3.20
N GLN A 162 2.47 -21.82 -2.38
CA GLN A 162 3.37 -20.70 -2.71
C GLN A 162 4.57 -21.16 -3.54
N SER A 163 4.83 -20.52 -4.67
CA SER A 163 6.12 -20.64 -5.34
C SER A 163 6.93 -19.37 -5.07
N LYS A 164 8.11 -19.50 -4.46
CA LYS A 164 8.93 -18.33 -4.16
C LYS A 164 9.53 -17.79 -5.47
N PRO A 165 9.17 -16.58 -5.95
CA PRO A 165 9.82 -16.04 -7.12
C PRO A 165 11.18 -15.50 -6.68
N SER A 166 12.27 -16.15 -7.09
CA SER A 166 13.62 -15.68 -6.85
C SER A 166 14.25 -15.20 -8.16
N ILE A 167 13.69 -14.15 -8.75
CA ILE A 167 14.36 -13.46 -9.86
C ILE A 167 15.12 -12.27 -9.26
N PRO A 168 16.45 -12.18 -9.44
CA PRO A 168 17.20 -10.98 -9.07
C PRO A 168 16.72 -9.80 -9.91
N ILE A 169 16.05 -8.83 -9.29
CA ILE A 169 15.59 -7.62 -9.98
C ILE A 169 16.76 -6.62 -10.07
N GLN A 170 17.11 -6.18 -11.28
CA GLN A 170 18.18 -5.18 -11.53
C GLN A 170 17.75 -3.73 -11.18
N GLY A 171 16.96 -3.57 -10.12
CA GLY A 171 16.32 -2.31 -9.73
C GLY A 171 15.11 -1.95 -10.59
N VAL A 172 14.20 -1.22 -9.96
CA VAL A 172 12.88 -0.85 -10.50
C VAL A 172 12.95 0.55 -11.09
N LYS A 173 12.41 0.74 -12.29
CA LYS A 173 12.36 2.05 -12.96
C LYS A 173 11.19 2.85 -12.39
N VAL A 174 11.47 4.04 -11.86
CA VAL A 174 10.46 4.95 -11.31
C VAL A 174 10.60 6.35 -11.93
N ALA A 175 9.49 7.09 -12.02
CA ALA A 175 9.49 8.49 -12.44
C ALA A 175 10.27 9.35 -11.45
N ILE A 176 11.07 10.30 -11.94
CA ILE A 176 11.97 11.10 -11.08
C ILE A 176 11.15 12.05 -10.21
N GLU A 177 10.09 12.63 -10.79
CA GLU A 177 9.20 13.59 -10.16
C GLU A 177 8.40 12.94 -9.03
N ALA A 178 7.78 11.78 -9.30
CA ALA A 178 7.09 10.97 -8.32
C ALA A 178 8.02 10.56 -7.17
N TRP A 179 9.22 10.06 -7.50
CA TRP A 179 10.18 9.65 -6.49
C TRP A 179 10.61 10.81 -5.58
N ARG A 180 10.88 11.99 -6.14
CA ARG A 180 11.20 13.20 -5.36
C ARG A 180 10.05 13.61 -4.45
N GLN A 181 8.80 13.46 -4.88
CA GLN A 181 7.64 13.73 -4.04
C GLN A 181 7.59 12.76 -2.85
N ALA A 182 7.85 11.48 -3.08
CA ALA A 182 7.94 10.48 -2.01
C ALA A 182 9.07 10.81 -1.02
N GLU A 183 10.25 11.19 -1.52
CA GLU A 183 11.39 11.62 -0.69
C GLU A 183 11.05 12.86 0.15
N ASN A 184 10.35 13.85 -0.42
CA ASN A 184 9.92 15.06 0.29
C ASN A 184 8.92 14.74 1.42
N LEU A 185 8.01 13.80 1.20
CA LEU A 185 7.11 13.33 2.26
C LEU A 185 7.91 12.55 3.31
N ALA A 186 8.78 11.63 2.90
CA ALA A 186 9.62 10.85 3.80
C ALA A 186 10.54 11.73 4.66
N ALA A 187 11.01 12.85 4.14
CA ALA A 187 11.84 13.81 4.87
C ALA A 187 11.14 14.40 6.10
N LYS A 188 9.81 14.45 6.13
CA LYS A 188 9.01 14.91 7.27
C LYS A 188 9.07 13.98 8.49
N THR A 189 9.60 12.77 8.32
CA THR A 189 9.83 11.81 9.42
C THR A 189 11.10 12.11 10.22
N TYR A 190 12.00 12.95 9.69
CA TYR A 190 13.23 13.32 10.38
C TYR A 190 12.99 14.52 11.30
N VAL A 191 13.66 14.53 12.46
CA VAL A 191 13.70 15.71 13.32
C VAL A 191 14.53 16.79 12.58
N PRO A 192 14.04 18.04 12.47
CA PRO A 192 14.83 19.12 11.89
C PRO A 192 16.15 19.27 12.63
N GLU A 193 17.27 19.41 11.90
CA GLU A 193 18.56 19.79 12.50
C GLU A 193 18.47 21.21 13.10
N SER A 194 17.91 21.34 14.30
CA SER A 194 17.94 22.60 15.02
C SER A 194 19.40 22.93 15.37
N LYS A 195 19.77 24.22 15.33
CA LYS A 195 21.08 24.69 15.81
C LYS A 195 21.40 24.18 17.23
N LYS A 196 20.37 23.93 18.04
CA LYS A 196 20.46 23.35 19.40
C LYS A 196 21.03 21.92 19.42
N SER A 197 20.81 21.11 18.37
CA SER A 197 21.39 19.77 18.21
C SER A 197 22.90 19.82 17.91
N ARG A 198 23.36 20.87 17.21
CA ARG A 198 24.80 21.12 16.95
C ARG A 198 25.55 21.59 18.19
N THR A 199 24.94 22.45 19.01
CA THR A 199 25.60 22.99 20.22
C THR A 199 25.52 22.02 21.40
N GLY A 200 24.51 21.15 21.43
CA GLY A 200 24.24 20.23 22.54
C GLY A 200 25.08 18.95 22.54
N GLY A 201 25.79 18.64 21.45
CA GLY A 201 26.67 17.47 21.34
C GLY A 201 25.95 16.16 21.67
N ALA A 202 25.54 15.39 20.65
CA ALA A 202 25.09 14.03 20.90
C ALA A 202 26.27 13.19 21.41
N GLY A 203 26.36 13.04 22.74
CA GLY A 203 27.18 12.03 23.40
C GLY A 203 28.69 12.28 23.37
N ALA A 204 29.15 13.28 24.11
CA ALA A 204 30.41 13.17 24.84
C ALA A 204 30.10 13.63 26.26
N GLY A 205 29.78 12.67 27.15
CA GLY A 205 29.64 12.92 28.57
C GLY A 205 30.97 13.38 29.13
N LEU A 206 31.23 14.69 29.07
CA LEU A 206 32.21 15.37 29.88
C LEU A 206 31.52 15.75 31.20
N THR A 207 31.26 14.76 32.04
CA THR A 207 31.24 15.00 33.48
C THR A 207 32.63 14.63 33.99
N ASP A 208 33.48 15.63 33.93
CA ASP A 208 34.69 15.75 34.73
C ASP A 208 34.26 16.12 36.16
N ASN A 209 34.74 15.37 37.17
CA ASN A 209 35.40 15.93 38.35
C ASN A 209 35.67 14.87 39.44
N ASP A 210 36.97 14.81 39.78
CA ASP A 210 37.68 14.40 41.00
C ASP A 210 37.75 12.90 41.41
#